data_AF-A0A3P6C290-F1
#
_entry.id   AF-A0A3P6C290-F1
#
_cell.length_a   1.000
_cell.length_b   1.000
_cell.length_c   1.000
_cell.angle_alpha   90.00
_cell.angle_beta   90.00
_cell.angle_gamma   90.00
#
_symmetry.space_group_name_H-M   'P 1'
#
loop_
_entity.id
_entity.type
_entity.pdbx_description
1 polymer ?
#
loop_
_entity_poly.entity_id
_entity_poly.type
_entity_poly.pdbx_seq_one_letter_code
_entity_poly.pdbx_strand_id
1 'polypeptide(L)'
;MDRISGLPDEVLCHILSFLPTKLAALTSVLSTKWRNLLAFVPNLDITCDIKIVPVDSIYYGIPKEIMYGTMLSFRGFIDRVLALQGDSSIKKVSLNCINYVHPDHLDRWICNVLRRGVSELETVIYDQDGDDDFNYLLPQEMFVSRTLVKLKLNDVEWWPGAEGTFLPKLKTLVLTFGIVRISLRRFFLLSLCLRNYT
;
A
#
# COMPACT_ATOMS: atom_id res chain seq x y z
N MET A 1 6.68 35.80 2.59
CA MET A 1 7.49 34.85 3.37
C MET A 1 6.61 33.68 3.76
N ASP A 2 6.97 32.47 3.34
CA ASP A 2 6.30 31.25 3.79
C ASP A 2 6.67 30.99 5.24
N ARG A 3 5.77 31.32 6.17
CA ARG A 3 5.99 31.17 7.62
C ARG A 3 6.15 29.71 8.03
N ILE A 4 5.62 28.77 7.24
CA ILE A 4 5.71 27.35 7.53
C ILE A 4 7.13 26.85 7.21
N SER A 5 7.76 27.36 6.15
CA SER A 5 9.15 27.02 5.81
C SER A 5 10.19 27.40 6.89
N GLY A 6 9.84 28.29 7.82
CA GLY A 6 10.66 28.68 8.96
C GLY A 6 10.65 27.68 10.14
N LEU A 7 9.85 26.61 10.09
CA LEU A 7 9.83 25.58 11.13
C LEU A 7 11.06 24.65 11.04
N PRO A 8 11.47 24.01 12.15
CA PRO A 8 12.49 22.96 12.15
C PRO A 8 12.12 21.79 11.23
N ASP A 9 13.14 21.15 10.67
CA ASP A 9 13.01 20.09 9.68
C ASP A 9 12.24 18.89 10.24
N GLU A 10 12.43 18.57 11.52
CA GLU A 10 11.73 17.49 12.21
C GLU A 10 10.22 17.75 12.30
N VAL A 11 9.82 19.01 12.55
CA VAL A 11 8.41 19.41 12.62
C VAL A 11 7.78 19.32 11.24
N LEU A 12 8.47 19.77 10.21
CA LEU A 12 8.01 19.69 8.82
C LEU A 12 7.88 18.24 8.35
N CYS A 13 8.87 17.38 8.64
CA CYS A 13 8.79 15.95 8.40
C CYS A 13 7.62 15.31 9.13
N HIS A 14 7.37 15.71 10.38
CA HIS A 14 6.23 15.21 11.14
C HIS A 14 4.90 15.60 10.51
N ILE A 15 4.74 16.86 10.08
CA ILE A 15 3.56 17.33 9.33
C ILE A 15 3.37 16.52 8.06
N LEU A 16 4.42 16.36 7.24
CA LEU A 16 4.37 15.57 6.00
C LEU A 16 3.96 14.12 6.28
N SER A 17 4.36 13.53 7.41
CA SER A 17 4.05 12.16 7.78
C SER A 17 2.56 11.89 8.09
N PHE A 18 1.76 12.95 8.25
CA PHE A 18 0.30 12.87 8.39
C PHE A 18 -0.45 13.08 7.08
N LEU A 19 0.24 13.55 6.03
CA LEU A 19 -0.38 13.79 4.74
C LEU A 19 -0.35 12.52 3.87
N PRO A 20 -1.38 12.28 3.06
CA PRO A 20 -1.29 11.34 1.96
C PRO A 20 -0.08 11.66 1.08
N THR A 21 0.64 10.65 0.57
CA THR A 21 1.90 10.84 -0.18
C THR A 21 1.75 11.82 -1.33
N LYS A 22 0.60 11.79 -2.02
CA LYS A 22 0.26 12.72 -3.10
C LYS A 22 0.20 14.17 -2.62
N LEU A 23 -0.46 14.42 -1.49
CA LEU A 23 -0.55 15.76 -0.88
C LEU A 23 0.81 16.20 -0.35
N ALA A 24 1.57 15.32 0.31
CA ALA A 24 2.95 15.58 0.72
C ALA A 24 3.82 15.99 -0.49
N ALA A 25 3.72 15.26 -1.61
CA ALA A 25 4.42 15.61 -2.83
C ALA A 25 3.97 16.94 -3.44
N LEU A 26 2.68 17.30 -3.36
CA LEU A 26 2.22 18.63 -3.82
C LEU A 26 2.79 19.76 -2.96
N THR A 27 2.92 19.57 -1.65
CA THR A 27 3.58 20.56 -0.79
C THR A 27 5.06 20.76 -1.10
N SER A 28 5.72 19.78 -1.74
CA SER A 28 7.12 19.92 -2.17
C SER A 28 7.35 21.05 -3.19
N VAL A 29 6.31 21.49 -3.89
CA VAL A 29 6.37 22.61 -4.84
C VAL A 29 6.50 23.95 -4.13
N LEU A 30 6.09 24.04 -2.86
CA LEU A 30 6.09 25.29 -2.09
C LEU A 30 7.51 25.76 -1.74
N SER A 31 8.46 24.84 -1.55
CA SER A 31 9.87 25.19 -1.40
C SER A 31 10.80 23.98 -1.61
N THR A 32 12.06 24.27 -1.93
CA THR A 32 13.12 23.25 -2.00
C THR A 32 13.30 22.48 -0.70
N LYS A 33 13.00 23.11 0.45
CA LYS A 33 13.07 22.49 1.77
C LYS A 33 12.04 21.37 1.89
N TRP A 34 10.77 21.63 1.57
CA TRP A 34 9.71 20.60 1.59
C TRP A 34 10.02 19.43 0.66
N ARG A 35 10.58 19.72 -0.53
CA ARG A 35 11.02 18.68 -1.47
C ARG A 35 12.09 17.77 -0.90
N ASN A 36 13.09 18.33 -0.23
CA ASN A 36 14.16 17.54 0.37
C ASN A 36 13.63 16.71 1.54
N LEU A 37 12.71 17.26 2.35
CA LEU A 37 12.12 16.55 3.49
C LEU A 37 11.20 15.39 3.06
N LEU A 38 10.53 15.49 1.90
CA LEU A 38 9.74 14.40 1.33
C LEU A 38 10.54 13.09 1.21
N ALA A 39 11.85 13.18 0.93
CA ALA A 39 12.75 12.03 0.81
C ALA A 39 12.92 11.24 2.14
N PHE A 40 12.54 11.84 3.27
CA PHE A 40 12.72 11.27 4.61
C PHE A 40 11.40 10.98 5.33
N VAL A 41 10.26 11.15 4.67
CA VAL A 41 8.96 10.88 5.27
C VAL A 41 8.80 9.37 5.51
N PRO A 42 8.62 8.91 6.77
CA PRO A 42 8.61 7.49 7.09
C PRO A 42 7.28 6.81 6.81
N ASN A 43 6.24 7.58 6.50
CA ASN A 43 4.88 7.10 6.27
C ASN A 43 4.49 7.34 4.81
N LEU A 44 4.11 6.28 4.12
CA LEU A 44 3.57 6.37 2.77
C LEU A 44 2.10 5.96 2.75
N ASP A 45 1.29 6.81 2.16
CA ASP A 45 -0.08 6.49 1.75
C ASP A 45 -0.12 6.44 0.22
N ILE A 46 -0.20 5.23 -0.31
CA ILE A 46 -0.31 4.92 -1.73
C ILE A 46 -1.77 4.56 -1.98
N THR A 47 -2.61 5.58 -2.05
CA THR A 47 -4.01 5.42 -2.42
C THR A 47 -4.19 5.79 -3.89
N CYS A 48 -4.69 4.84 -4.67
CA CYS A 48 -5.18 5.09 -6.01
C CYS A 48 -6.54 5.79 -5.87
N ASP A 49 -6.53 7.12 -5.84
CA ASP A 49 -7.74 7.97 -5.77
C ASP A 49 -8.55 7.93 -7.08
N ILE A 50 -8.59 6.81 -7.79
CA ILE A 50 -9.64 6.58 -8.77
C ILE A 50 -10.90 6.33 -7.94
N LYS A 51 -11.43 7.41 -7.35
CA LYS A 51 -12.77 7.45 -6.82
C LYS A 51 -13.67 7.21 -8.02
N ILE A 52 -14.00 5.95 -8.27
CA ILE A 52 -15.28 5.60 -8.86
C ILE A 52 -16.27 6.16 -7.85
N VAL A 53 -16.76 7.38 -8.11
CA VAL A 53 -17.75 8.04 -7.27
C VAL A 53 -18.98 7.14 -7.29
N PRO A 54 -19.40 6.50 -6.17
CA PRO A 54 -20.71 5.91 -6.12
C PRO A 54 -21.65 7.02 -5.68
N VAL A 55 -22.63 7.31 -6.54
CA VAL A 55 -24.01 7.74 -6.25
C VAL A 55 -24.46 8.57 -7.45
N ASP A 56 -25.30 7.92 -8.26
CA ASP A 56 -26.18 8.49 -9.28
C ASP A 56 -25.53 9.26 -10.45
N SER A 57 -24.79 8.58 -11.34
CA SER A 57 -24.78 8.87 -12.81
C SER A 57 -23.65 8.13 -13.57
N ILE A 58 -24.04 7.40 -14.62
CA ILE A 58 -23.35 7.28 -15.92
C ILE A 58 -21.85 6.88 -15.87
N TYR A 59 -21.53 5.64 -15.48
CA TYR A 59 -20.14 5.13 -15.47
C TYR A 59 -19.91 3.90 -16.37
N TYR A 60 -20.57 3.86 -17.53
CA TYR A 60 -20.12 3.08 -18.69
C TYR A 60 -19.30 3.92 -19.68
N GLY A 61 -18.87 5.14 -19.30
CA GLY A 61 -18.49 6.19 -20.25
C GLY A 61 -17.03 6.66 -20.25
N ILE A 62 -16.17 6.27 -19.29
CA ILE A 62 -14.74 6.62 -19.38
C ILE A 62 -14.04 5.60 -20.27
N PRO A 63 -13.44 6.01 -21.40
CA PRO A 63 -12.67 5.10 -22.23
C PRO A 63 -11.57 4.44 -21.40
N LYS A 64 -11.39 3.12 -21.58
CA LYS A 64 -10.32 2.35 -20.92
C LYS A 64 -8.96 3.04 -21.07
N GLU A 65 -8.70 3.67 -22.21
CA GLU A 65 -7.49 4.44 -22.49
C GLU A 65 -7.22 5.57 -21.48
N ILE A 66 -8.25 6.31 -21.06
CA ILE A 66 -8.12 7.40 -20.07
C ILE A 66 -7.81 6.81 -18.69
N MET A 67 -8.42 5.68 -18.34
CA MET A 67 -8.14 4.97 -17.09
C MET A 67 -6.70 4.42 -17.08
N TYR A 68 -6.28 3.77 -18.17
CA TYR A 68 -4.90 3.31 -18.35
C TYR A 68 -3.90 4.47 -18.27
N GLY A 69 -4.16 5.61 -18.93
CA GLY A 69 -3.30 6.79 -18.88
C GLY A 69 -3.19 7.40 -17.48
N THR A 70 -4.30 7.44 -16.74
CA THR A 70 -4.33 7.89 -15.34
C THR A 70 -3.52 6.94 -14.46
N MET A 71 -3.64 5.64 -14.69
CA MET A 71 -2.90 4.63 -13.95
C MET A 71 -1.39 4.66 -14.26
N LEU A 72 -1.01 4.83 -15.52
CA LEU A 72 0.40 5.02 -15.91
C LEU A 72 1.01 6.25 -15.22
N SER A 73 0.23 7.34 -15.13
CA SER A 73 0.65 8.57 -14.46
C SER A 73 0.80 8.36 -12.94
N PHE A 74 -0.14 7.65 -12.32
CA PHE A 74 -0.09 7.28 -10.92
C PHE A 74 1.13 6.40 -10.63
N ARG A 75 1.34 5.34 -11.42
CA ARG A 75 2.51 4.47 -11.30
C ARG A 75 3.81 5.26 -11.40
N GLY A 76 3.94 6.09 -12.43
CA GLY A 76 5.13 6.91 -12.62
C GLY A 76 5.34 7.89 -11.46
N PHE A 77 4.27 8.39 -10.84
CA PHE A 77 4.36 9.19 -9.63
C PHE A 77 4.90 8.39 -8.44
N ILE A 78 4.36 7.21 -8.15
CA ILE A 78 4.82 6.35 -7.05
C ILE A 78 6.27 5.93 -7.26
N ASP A 79 6.63 5.49 -8.48
CA ASP A 79 8.01 5.11 -8.81
C ASP A 79 8.99 6.27 -8.56
N ARG A 80 8.60 7.51 -8.90
CA ARG A 80 9.42 8.71 -8.61
C ARG A 80 9.52 9.02 -7.11
N VAL A 81 8.45 8.86 -6.35
CA VAL A 81 8.49 9.08 -4.88
C VAL A 81 9.39 8.05 -4.22
N LEU A 82 9.25 6.76 -4.57
CA LEU A 82 10.10 5.70 -4.05
C LEU A 82 11.56 5.96 -4.42
N ALA A 83 11.85 6.34 -5.67
CA ALA A 83 13.20 6.69 -6.11
C ALA A 83 13.77 7.91 -5.35
N LEU A 84 12.96 8.95 -5.13
CA LEU A 84 13.35 10.13 -4.36
C LEU A 84 13.77 9.77 -2.93
N GLN A 85 13.06 8.83 -2.30
CA GLN A 85 13.37 8.37 -0.94
C GLN A 85 14.61 7.46 -0.86
N GLY A 86 15.13 6.94 -1.98
CA GLY A 86 16.39 6.18 -2.02
C GLY A 86 16.39 4.87 -1.20
N ASP A 87 17.10 4.85 -0.07
CA ASP A 87 17.11 3.72 0.87
C ASP A 87 16.60 4.12 2.26
N SER A 88 15.94 5.29 2.35
CA SER A 88 15.35 5.78 3.60
C SER A 88 14.38 4.74 4.17
N SER A 89 14.49 4.51 5.48
CA SER A 89 13.64 3.57 6.21
C SER A 89 12.18 4.03 6.13
N ILE A 90 11.30 3.11 5.76
CA ILE A 90 9.85 3.33 5.79
C ILE A 90 9.31 2.63 7.02
N LYS A 91 8.50 3.32 7.81
CA LYS A 91 7.87 2.76 9.01
C LYS A 91 6.50 2.18 8.70
N LYS A 92 5.67 2.96 8.01
CA LYS A 92 4.27 2.64 7.74
C LYS A 92 3.92 2.84 6.28
N VAL A 93 3.21 1.88 5.71
CA VAL A 93 2.66 1.96 4.35
C VAL A 93 1.20 1.56 4.36
N SER A 94 0.36 2.41 3.76
CA SER A 94 -0.99 2.08 3.34
C SER A 94 -0.99 1.97 1.83
N LEU A 95 -1.35 0.81 1.29
CA LEU A 95 -1.49 0.55 -0.14
C LEU A 95 -2.95 0.26 -0.44
N ASN A 96 -3.65 1.23 -1.02
CA ASN A 96 -5.05 1.11 -1.40
C ASN A 96 -5.14 1.26 -2.92
N CYS A 97 -5.23 0.14 -3.61
CA CYS A 97 -5.29 0.09 -5.06
C CYS A 97 -6.57 -0.63 -5.49
N ILE A 98 -7.47 0.13 -6.11
CA ILE A 98 -8.75 -0.37 -6.62
C ILE A 98 -8.64 -0.37 -8.14
N ASN A 99 -8.71 -1.55 -8.73
CA ASN A 99 -8.68 -1.83 -10.18
C ASN A 99 -7.38 -1.41 -10.90
N TYR A 100 -7.15 -2.02 -12.06
CA TYR A 100 -6.18 -1.60 -13.09
C TYR A 100 -4.69 -1.49 -12.70
N VAL A 101 -4.27 -1.86 -11.49
CA VAL A 101 -2.83 -1.98 -11.16
C VAL A 101 -2.39 -3.41 -11.48
N HIS A 102 -1.44 -3.54 -12.40
CA HIS A 102 -0.88 -4.85 -12.72
C HIS A 102 -0.16 -5.47 -11.49
N PRO A 103 -0.34 -6.78 -11.21
CA PRO A 103 0.32 -7.50 -10.12
C PRO A 103 1.81 -7.21 -9.95
N ASP A 104 2.59 -7.24 -11.04
CA ASP A 104 4.03 -6.94 -11.02
C ASP A 104 4.39 -5.57 -10.42
N HIS A 105 3.50 -4.57 -10.50
CA HIS A 105 3.72 -3.26 -9.89
C HIS A 105 3.45 -3.28 -8.40
N LEU A 106 2.39 -3.96 -7.99
CA LEU A 106 2.07 -4.17 -6.57
C LEU A 106 3.23 -4.92 -5.89
N ASP A 107 3.72 -6.00 -6.50
CA ASP A 107 4.85 -6.78 -5.99
C ASP A 107 6.11 -5.93 -5.87
N ARG A 108 6.41 -5.12 -6.90
CA ARG A 108 7.56 -4.22 -6.88
C ARG A 108 7.47 -3.22 -5.72
N TRP A 109 6.32 -2.59 -5.52
CA TRP A 109 6.14 -1.62 -4.44
C TRP A 109 6.19 -2.29 -3.06
N ILE A 110 5.50 -3.41 -2.89
CA ILE A 110 5.48 -4.17 -1.63
C ILE A 110 6.89 -4.67 -1.29
N CYS A 111 7.58 -5.32 -2.22
CA CYS A 111 8.94 -5.80 -2.00
C CYS A 111 9.93 -4.65 -1.73
N ASN A 112 9.74 -3.48 -2.37
CA ASN A 112 10.57 -2.31 -2.09
C ASN A 112 10.41 -1.85 -0.63
N VAL A 113 9.18 -1.69 -0.14
CA VAL A 113 8.94 -1.23 1.24
C VAL A 113 9.31 -2.27 2.28
N LEU A 114 9.18 -3.57 1.96
CA LEU A 114 9.66 -4.67 2.81
C LEU A 114 11.18 -4.65 2.95
N ARG A 115 11.93 -4.44 1.86
CA ARG A 115 13.39 -4.32 1.88
C ARG A 115 13.86 -3.14 2.73
N ARG A 116 13.07 -2.07 2.79
CA ARG A 116 13.32 -0.89 3.64
C ARG A 116 12.87 -1.06 5.10
N GLY A 117 12.44 -2.25 5.49
CA GLY A 117 12.15 -2.60 6.86
C GLY A 117 10.83 -2.07 7.40
N VAL A 118 9.80 -1.96 6.54
CA VAL A 118 8.45 -1.55 6.96
C VAL A 118 7.96 -2.37 8.15
N SER A 119 7.34 -1.67 9.11
CA SER A 119 6.83 -2.24 10.35
C SER A 119 5.31 -2.32 10.38
N GLU A 120 4.63 -1.42 9.67
CA GLU A 120 3.18 -1.37 9.57
C GLU A 120 2.80 -1.36 8.09
N LEU A 121 2.15 -2.44 7.63
CA LEU A 121 1.67 -2.55 6.25
C LEU A 121 0.16 -2.79 6.26
N GLU A 122 -0.56 -1.92 5.57
CA GLU A 122 -2.00 -2.05 5.36
C GLU A 122 -2.25 -2.13 3.85
N THR A 123 -2.91 -3.18 3.38
CA THR A 123 -3.23 -3.39 1.96
C THR A 123 -4.73 -3.51 1.74
N VAL A 124 -5.22 -2.83 0.72
CA VAL A 124 -6.58 -2.94 0.18
C VAL A 124 -6.40 -3.09 -1.33
N ILE A 125 -6.57 -4.30 -1.84
CA ILE A 125 -6.33 -4.62 -3.25
C ILE A 125 -7.47 -5.51 -3.71
N TYR A 126 -8.30 -5.00 -4.60
CA TYR A 126 -9.39 -5.76 -5.20
C TYR A 126 -9.78 -5.14 -6.55
N ASP A 127 -10.42 -5.95 -7.39
CA ASP A 127 -10.98 -5.54 -8.67
C ASP A 127 -12.51 -5.41 -8.55
N GLN A 128 -13.04 -4.22 -8.81
CA GLN A 128 -14.46 -3.89 -8.83
C GLN A 128 -15.11 -4.19 -10.18
N ASP A 129 -14.34 -4.46 -11.23
CA ASP A 129 -14.91 -4.71 -12.57
C ASP A 129 -15.61 -6.08 -12.67
N GLY A 130 -15.53 -6.90 -11.61
CA GLY A 130 -16.18 -8.20 -11.55
C GLY A 130 -15.56 -9.23 -12.49
N ASP A 131 -14.35 -8.96 -12.99
CA ASP A 131 -13.59 -9.93 -13.74
C ASP A 131 -13.12 -11.02 -12.78
N ASP A 132 -13.66 -12.23 -12.96
CA ASP A 132 -13.40 -13.39 -12.10
C ASP A 132 -11.92 -13.84 -12.12
N ASP A 133 -11.09 -13.24 -12.99
CA ASP A 133 -9.70 -13.61 -13.22
C ASP A 133 -8.67 -12.75 -12.46
N PHE A 134 -9.07 -11.70 -11.72
CA PHE A 134 -8.14 -10.91 -10.89
C PHE A 134 -7.74 -11.66 -9.61
N ASN A 135 -6.91 -12.68 -9.76
CA ASN A 135 -6.30 -13.42 -8.65
C ASN A 135 -4.93 -12.82 -8.31
N TYR A 136 -4.92 -11.70 -7.57
CA TYR A 136 -3.68 -11.17 -7.04
C TYR A 136 -3.25 -11.92 -5.77
N LEU A 137 -2.05 -12.50 -5.82
CA LEU A 137 -1.40 -13.14 -4.69
C LEU A 137 -0.34 -12.22 -4.10
N LEU A 138 -0.35 -12.08 -2.78
CA LEU A 138 0.67 -11.29 -2.08
C LEU A 138 2.07 -11.92 -2.24
N PRO A 139 3.12 -11.09 -2.37
CA PRO A 139 4.49 -11.59 -2.50
C PRO A 139 4.93 -12.34 -1.24
N GLN A 140 5.69 -13.42 -1.44
CA GLN A 140 6.13 -14.31 -0.37
C GLN A 140 7.02 -13.61 0.67
N GLU A 141 7.77 -12.59 0.23
CA GLU A 141 8.64 -11.76 1.05
C GLU A 141 7.90 -11.12 2.22
N MET A 142 6.61 -10.86 2.07
CA MET A 142 5.78 -10.32 3.14
C MET A 142 5.69 -11.29 4.30
N PHE A 143 5.60 -12.59 4.02
CA PHE A 143 5.37 -13.65 5.00
C PHE A 143 6.65 -14.15 5.68
N VAL A 144 7.82 -13.68 5.26
CA VAL A 144 9.13 -13.96 5.90
C VAL A 144 9.76 -12.69 6.51
N SER A 145 9.01 -11.60 6.54
CA SER A 145 9.50 -10.32 7.06
C SER A 145 9.82 -10.39 8.55
N ARG A 146 11.02 -9.94 8.92
CA ARG A 146 11.47 -9.83 10.31
C ARG A 146 11.18 -8.47 10.94
N THR A 147 10.57 -7.55 10.19
CA THR A 147 10.30 -6.16 10.62
C THR A 147 8.82 -5.88 10.79
N LEU A 148 7.94 -6.60 10.10
CA LEU A 148 6.50 -6.40 10.22
C LEU A 148 6.01 -6.65 11.64
N VAL A 149 5.34 -5.65 12.20
CA VAL A 149 4.70 -5.64 13.51
C VAL A 149 3.18 -5.63 13.37
N LYS A 150 2.66 -4.86 12.41
CA LYS A 150 1.24 -4.78 12.10
C LYS A 150 1.02 -5.06 10.61
N LEU A 151 0.15 -6.02 10.33
CA LEU A 151 -0.28 -6.37 8.98
C LEU A 151 -1.81 -6.31 8.91
N LYS A 152 -2.34 -5.52 7.97
CA LYS A 152 -3.78 -5.48 7.67
C LYS A 152 -3.99 -5.81 6.21
N LEU A 153 -4.71 -6.90 5.93
CA LEU A 153 -5.05 -7.34 4.58
C LEU A 153 -6.56 -7.22 4.39
N ASN A 154 -7.00 -6.59 3.31
CA ASN A 154 -8.40 -6.47 2.97
C ASN A 154 -8.64 -7.04 1.57
N ASP A 155 -9.49 -8.06 1.49
CA ASP A 155 -9.99 -8.64 0.24
C ASP A 155 -8.92 -9.23 -0.70
N VAL A 156 -7.79 -9.67 -0.14
CA VAL A 156 -6.69 -10.28 -0.90
C VAL A 156 -6.68 -11.80 -0.73
N GLU A 157 -6.46 -12.52 -1.83
CA GLU A 157 -6.24 -13.96 -1.78
C GLU A 157 -4.92 -14.24 -1.04
N TRP A 158 -5.05 -14.88 0.12
CA TRP A 158 -3.93 -15.36 0.90
C TRP A 158 -3.60 -16.78 0.46
N TRP A 159 -2.39 -17.01 -0.01
CA TRP A 159 -1.81 -18.34 -0.07
C TRP A 159 -0.54 -18.40 0.78
N PRO A 160 -0.48 -19.39 1.69
CA PRO A 160 0.76 -20.11 1.85
C PRO A 160 0.46 -21.60 1.94
N GLY A 161 1.15 -22.39 1.11
CA GLY A 161 1.58 -23.69 1.59
C GLY A 161 2.31 -23.42 2.91
N ALA A 162 1.85 -24.04 3.99
CA ALA A 162 2.17 -23.68 5.37
C ALA A 162 3.65 -23.81 5.76
N GLU A 163 4.54 -24.17 4.85
CA GLU A 163 5.97 -24.31 5.08
C GLU A 163 6.71 -23.01 4.76
N GLY A 164 7.28 -22.37 5.80
CA GLY A 164 8.22 -21.25 5.62
C GLY A 164 7.68 -19.85 5.94
N THR A 165 6.42 -19.69 6.35
CA THR A 165 5.95 -18.40 6.89
C THR A 165 6.62 -18.13 8.24
N PHE A 166 7.33 -17.00 8.35
CA PHE A 166 8.09 -16.64 9.55
C PHE A 166 8.05 -15.12 9.78
N LEU A 167 7.15 -14.70 10.68
CA LEU A 167 6.89 -13.30 11.03
C LEU A 167 7.19 -13.04 12.52
N PRO A 168 8.47 -13.05 12.93
CA PRO A 168 8.86 -13.11 14.35
C PRO A 168 8.47 -11.86 15.17
N LYS A 169 8.19 -10.73 14.52
CA LYS A 169 7.82 -9.47 15.19
C LYS A 169 6.35 -9.11 15.08
N LEU A 170 5.54 -9.93 14.38
CA LEU A 170 4.14 -9.61 14.14
C LEU A 170 3.34 -9.69 15.44
N LYS A 171 2.68 -8.58 15.77
CA LYS A 171 1.81 -8.44 16.96
C LYS A 171 0.35 -8.29 16.59
N THR A 172 0.07 -7.75 15.40
CA THR A 172 -1.29 -7.47 14.95
C THR A 172 -1.45 -7.94 13.53
N LEU A 173 -2.39 -8.86 13.33
CA LEU A 173 -2.87 -9.29 12.02
C LEU A 173 -4.36 -9.00 11.93
N VAL A 174 -4.76 -8.20 10.94
CA VAL A 174 -6.16 -7.90 10.66
C VAL A 174 -6.48 -8.39 9.26
N LEU A 175 -7.47 -9.28 9.16
CA LEU A 175 -7.97 -9.80 7.90
C LEU A 175 -9.42 -9.35 7.74
N THR A 176 -9.69 -8.53 6.73
CA THR A 176 -11.05 -8.15 6.37
C THR A 176 -11.39 -8.81 5.05
N PHE A 177 -12.47 -9.58 5.02
CA PHE A 177 -12.98 -10.17 3.79
C PHE A 177 -14.26 -9.43 3.38
N GLY A 178 -14.34 -9.01 2.11
CA GLY A 178 -15.62 -8.62 1.53
C GLY A 178 -16.58 -9.80 1.54
N ILE A 179 -17.88 -9.53 1.51
CA ILE A 179 -18.96 -10.50 1.69
C ILE A 179 -18.80 -11.71 0.73
N VAL A 180 -18.53 -12.88 1.33
CA VAL A 180 -18.73 -14.27 0.84
C VAL A 180 -18.25 -14.60 -0.58
N ARG A 181 -17.03 -15.15 -0.67
CA ARG A 181 -16.73 -16.29 -1.54
C ARG A 181 -16.08 -17.41 -0.70
N ILE A 182 -16.94 -18.25 -0.12
CA ILE A 182 -16.52 -19.44 0.63
C ILE A 182 -16.05 -20.49 -0.38
N SER A 183 -14.74 -20.68 -0.49
CA SER A 183 -14.19 -21.97 -0.89
C SER A 183 -13.87 -22.76 0.38
N LEU A 184 -14.59 -23.87 0.58
CA LEU A 184 -14.58 -24.72 1.79
C LEU A 184 -13.22 -25.33 2.16
N ARG A 185 -12.15 -25.06 1.40
CA ARG A 185 -10.77 -25.43 1.76
C ARG A 185 -10.07 -24.43 2.71
N ARG A 186 -10.65 -23.24 2.94
CA ARG A 186 -10.00 -22.10 3.60
C ARG A 186 -10.09 -22.06 5.14
N PHE A 187 -11.00 -22.81 5.77
CA PHE A 187 -11.23 -22.71 7.24
C PHE A 187 -10.27 -23.52 8.11
N PHE A 188 -9.68 -24.60 7.61
CA PHE A 188 -8.86 -25.50 8.45
C PHE A 188 -7.46 -24.94 8.78
N LEU A 189 -6.89 -24.09 7.93
CA LEU A 189 -5.48 -23.69 8.01
C LEU A 189 -5.21 -22.49 8.95
N LEU A 190 -6.21 -21.64 9.22
CA LEU A 190 -6.13 -20.57 10.22
C LEU A 190 -5.87 -21.12 11.65
N SER A 191 -6.37 -22.33 11.93
CA SER A 191 -6.19 -22.98 13.24
C SER A 191 -4.80 -23.57 13.47
N LEU A 192 -4.01 -23.76 12.40
CA LEU A 192 -2.65 -24.32 12.45
C LEU A 192 -1.61 -23.20 12.64
N CYS A 193 -1.79 -22.04 12.01
CA CYS A 193 -0.87 -20.90 12.21
C CYS A 193 -0.98 -20.30 13.62
N LEU A 194 -2.17 -20.25 14.23
CA LEU A 194 -2.35 -19.72 15.59
C LEU A 194 -1.87 -20.67 16.70
N ARG A 195 -1.70 -21.97 16.43
CA ARG A 195 -1.15 -22.93 17.40
C ARG A 195 0.36 -22.81 17.60
N ASN A 196 1.07 -22.12 16.71
CA ASN A 196 2.51 -21.88 16.86
C ASN A 196 2.83 -20.60 17.64
N TYR A 197 1.84 -19.96 18.27
CA TYR A 197 2.00 -18.72 19.06
C TYR A 197 1.57 -18.86 20.54
N THR A 198 1.50 -20.09 21.07
CA THR A 198 1.44 -20.37 22.53
C THR A 198 2.65 -21.18 22.93
#